data_AF-A0A3B9HFG7-F1
#
_entry.id   AF-A0A3B9HFG7-F1
#
_cell.length_a   1.000
_cell.length_b   1.000
_cell.length_c   1.000
_cell.angle_alpha   90.00
_cell.angle_beta   90.00
_cell.angle_gamma   90.00
#
_symmetry.space_group_name_H-M   'P 1'
#
loop_
_entity.id
_entity.type
_entity.pdbx_description
1 polymer ?
#
loop_
_entity_poly.entity_id
_entity_poly.type
_entity_poly.pdbx_seq_one_letter_code
_entity_poly.pdbx_strand_id
1 'polypeptide(L)' 'MSWIKVGPGSPFVPLLRLIYAITEPILGPIRRVLPKTGMFDFSPIVALLLLDLIRRMIEKVLG' A
#
# COMPACT_ATOMS: atom_id res chain seq x y z
N MET A 1 -7.54 4.98 6.37
CA MET A 1 -7.55 4.07 7.54
C MET A 1 -6.62 2.91 7.20
N SER A 2 -5.62 2.64 8.04
CA SER A 2 -4.64 1.57 7.81
C SER A 2 -5.14 0.22 8.30
N TRP A 3 -4.56 -0.85 7.77
CA TRP A 3 -4.56 -2.17 8.41
C TRP A 3 -3.88 -2.17 9.77
N ILE A 4 -2.90 -1.28 9.97
CA ILE A 4 -2.17 -1.15 11.22
C ILE A 4 -2.80 -0.01 12.02
N LYS A 5 -3.67 -0.37 12.96
CA LYS A 5 -4.21 0.60 13.93
C LYS A 5 -3.21 0.75 15.06
N VAL A 6 -2.63 1.93 15.18
CA VAL A 6 -1.75 2.27 16.31
C VAL A 6 -2.41 3.34 17.15
N GLY A 7 -2.49 3.07 18.46
CA GLY A 7 -3.17 3.92 19.43
C GLY A 7 -2.47 5.28 19.58
N PRO A 8 -3.23 6.33 19.96
CA PRO A 8 -2.65 7.62 20.34
C PRO A 8 -1.63 7.42 21.47
N GLY A 9 -0.44 8.01 21.34
CA GLY A 9 0.64 7.91 22.34
C GLY A 9 1.63 6.76 22.14
N SER A 10 1.45 5.91 21.12
CA SER A 10 2.46 4.90 20.80
C SER A 10 3.75 5.53 20.24
N PRO A 11 4.94 5.05 20.64
CA PRO A 11 6.22 5.54 20.11
C PRO A 11 6.39 5.26 18.60
N PHE A 12 5.56 4.39 18.01
CA PHE A 12 5.62 4.04 16.59
C PHE A 12 4.84 4.98 15.67
N VAL A 13 4.06 5.93 16.22
CA VAL A 13 3.26 6.88 15.42
C VAL A 13 4.10 7.67 14.40
N PRO A 14 5.29 8.23 14.75
CA PRO A 14 6.11 8.95 13.78
C PRO A 14 6.58 8.07 12.62
N LEU A 15 7.02 6.84 12.92
CA LEU A 15 7.46 5.88 11.91
C LEU A 15 6.33 5.49 10.96
N LEU A 16 5.13 5.25 11.50
CA LEU A 16 3.96 4.93 10.69
C LEU A 16 3.57 6.08 9.77
N ARG A 17 3.64 7.33 10.24
CA ARG A 17 3.39 8.50 9.38
C ARG A 17 4.39 8.60 8.24
N LEU A 18 5.66 8.30 8.51
CA LEU A 18 6.69 8.28 7.48
C LEU A 18 6.40 7.19 6.43
N ILE A 19 6.12 5.96 6.87
CA ILE A 19 5.75 4.85 5.96
C ILE A 19 4.52 5.23 5.12
N TYR A 20 3.52 5.85 5.75
CA TYR A 20 2.34 6.36 5.05
C TYR A 20 2.70 7.41 4.01
N ALA A 21 3.50 8.42 4.35
CA ALA A 21 3.89 9.47 3.42
C ALA A 21 4.63 8.93 2.19
N ILE A 22 5.48 7.91 2.38
CA ILE A 22 6.22 7.28 1.28
C ILE A 22 5.30 6.40 0.42
N THR A 23 4.37 5.67 1.03
CA THR A 23 3.53 4.70 0.31
C THR A 23 2.29 5.33 -0.31
N GLU A 24 1.78 6.45 0.20
CA GLU A 24 0.53 7.07 -0.24
C GLU A 24 0.52 7.50 -1.72
N PRO A 25 1.61 7.99 -2.35
CA PRO A 25 1.62 8.26 -3.79
C PRO A 25 1.29 7.03 -4.66
N ILE A 26 1.56 5.82 -4.17
CA ILE A 26 1.27 4.56 -4.87
C ILE A 26 -0.07 3.98 -4.39
N LEU A 27 -0.27 3.92 -3.08
CA LEU A 27 -1.46 3.31 -2.48
C LEU A 27 -2.72 4.16 -2.66
N GLY A 28 -2.59 5.49 -2.65
CA GLY A 28 -3.68 6.44 -2.80
C GLY A 28 -4.45 6.27 -4.13
N PRO A 29 -3.77 6.27 -5.29
CA PRO A 29 -4.40 5.97 -6.58
C PRO A 29 -5.09 4.61 -6.62
N ILE A 30 -4.44 3.55 -6.11
CA ILE A 30 -5.01 2.20 -6.06
C ILE A 30 -6.29 2.20 -5.22
N ARG A 31 -6.27 2.86 -4.06
CA ARG A 31 -7.43 2.97 -3.17
C ARG A 31 -8.61 3.72 -3.79
N ARG A 32 -8.35 4.66 -4.71
CA ARG A 32 -9.42 5.37 -5.45
C ARG A 32 -10.12 4.49 -6.49
N VAL A 33 -9.41 3.50 -7.03
CA VAL A 33 -9.94 2.56 -8.02
C VAL A 33 -10.67 1.39 -7.35
N LEU A 34 -10.20 0.97 -6.17
CA LEU A 34 -10.85 -0.10 -5.42
C LEU A 34 -12.22 0.32 -4.89
N PRO A 35 -13.17 -0.63 -4.81
CA PRO A 35 -14.43 -0.38 -4.13
C PRO A 35 -14.17 0.00 -2.67
N LYS A 36 -15.06 0.82 -2.08
CA LYS A 36 -14.95 1.22 -0.67
C LYS A 36 -15.11 -0.02 0.23
N THR A 37 -14.00 -0.56 0.69
CA THR A 37 -13.92 -1.81 1.47
C THR A 37 -14.15 -1.61 2.98
N GLY A 38 -14.85 -0.54 3.35
CA GLY A 38 -15.14 -0.20 4.75
C GLY A 38 -13.87 0.07 5.56
N MET A 39 -13.65 -0.71 6.62
CA MET A 39 -12.57 -0.50 7.59
C MET A 39 -11.19 -0.99 7.11
N PHE A 40 -11.14 -1.85 6.10
CA PHE A 40 -9.91 -2.47 5.62
C PHE A 40 -9.43 -1.79 4.33
N ASP A 41 -8.14 -1.49 4.25
CA ASP A 41 -7.49 -0.89 3.08
C ASP A 41 -6.76 -1.92 2.23
N PHE A 42 -7.39 -2.48 1.20
CA PHE A 42 -6.76 -3.52 0.36
C PHE A 42 -5.71 -3.04 -0.63
N SER A 43 -5.42 -1.73 -0.67
CA SER A 43 -4.42 -1.18 -1.59
C SER A 43 -3.01 -1.79 -1.44
N PRO A 44 -2.49 -2.17 -0.25
CA PRO A 44 -1.16 -2.75 -0.14
C PRO A 44 -1.04 -4.12 -0.81
N ILE A 45 -2.02 -5.03 -0.63
CA ILE A 45 -2.02 -6.33 -1.33
C ILE A 45 -2.07 -6.11 -2.84
N VAL A 46 -2.92 -5.22 -3.32
CA VAL A 46 -3.04 -4.93 -4.75
C VAL A 46 -1.73 -4.35 -5.30
N ALA A 47 -1.06 -3.45 -4.57
CA ALA A 47 0.23 -2.92 -4.96
C ALA A 47 1.29 -4.02 -5.08
N LEU A 48 1.33 -4.99 -4.16
CA LEU A 48 2.25 -6.13 -4.22
C LEU A 48 1.98 -7.03 -5.42
N LEU A 49 0.71 -7.30 -5.74
CA LEU A 49 0.34 -8.09 -6.92
C LEU A 49 0.73 -7.38 -8.23
N LEU A 50 0.54 -6.06 -8.30
CA LEU A 50 0.97 -5.26 -9.45
C LEU A 50 2.50 -5.25 -9.60
N LEU A 51 3.23 -5.15 -8.49
CA LEU A 51 4.70 -5.23 -8.50
C LEU A 51 5.18 -6.61 -8.99
N ASP A 52 4.57 -7.71 -8.53
CA ASP A 52 4.91 -9.05 -9.01
C ASP A 52 4.63 -9.21 -10.50
N LEU A 53 3.49 -8.68 -10.97
CA LEU A 53 3.15 -8.69 -12.40
C LEU A 53 4.16 -7.90 -13.23
N ILE A 54 4.53 -6.69 -12.80
CA ILE A 54 5.54 -5.86 -13.48
C ILE A 54 6.88 -6.58 -13.53
N ARG A 55 7.30 -7.18 -12.41
CA ARG A 55 8.53 -7.97 -12.33
C ARG A 55 8.55 -9.09 -13.36
N ARG A 56 7.49 -9.91 -13.42
CA ARG A 56 7.39 -11.02 -14.39
C ARG A 56 7.40 -10.53 -15.84
N MET A 57 6.75 -9.40 -16.11
CA MET A 57 6.75 -8.79 -17.44
C MET A 57 8.16 -8.33 -17.84
N ILE A 58 8.90 -7.71 -16.92
CA ILE A 58 10.29 -7.29 -17.14
C ILE A 58 11.18 -8.51 -17.39
N GLU A 59 11.10 -9.55 -16.55
CA GLU A 59 11.86 -10.80 -16.71
C GLU A 59 11.59 -11.44 -18.08
N LYS A 60 10.32 -11.43 -18.54
CA LYS A 60 9.94 -11.94 -19.86
C LYS A 60 10.46 -11.09 -21.03
N VAL A 61 10.61 -9.78 -20.86
CA VAL A 61 11.09 -8.88 -21.92
C VAL A 61 12.61 -8.91 -22.02
N LEU A 62 13.31 -9.13 -20.90
CA LEU A 62 14.77 -9.13 -20.83
C LEU A 62 15.40 -10.52 -21.06
N GLY A 63 14.61 -11.59 -20.99
CA GLY A 63 15.02 -12.97 -21.33
C GLY A 63 14.64 -13.35 -22.74
#